data_AF-A0A396C6R4-F1
#
_entry.id   AF-A0A396C6R4-F1
#
_cell.length_a   1.000
_cell.length_b   1.000
_cell.length_c   1.000
_cell.angle_alpha   90.00
_cell.angle_beta   90.00
_cell.angle_gamma   90.00
#
_symmetry.space_group_name_H-M   'P 1'
#
loop_
_entity.id
_entity.type
_entity.pdbx_description
1 polymer ?
#
loop_
_entity_poly.entity_id
_entity_poly.type
_entity_poly.pdbx_seq_one_letter_code
_entity_poly.pdbx_strand_id
1 'polypeptide(L)'
;MKSREEILLFIKTIRARTKTDDDEIVKYCSKIGVNVEFYDSVFPSARITFVSFKHWVETGLPDIGNVVVYDRNHTIGIVSSVGEKSVLLGVSLLGEDGLIVSGLERARTEFRYANDDEVLKLHRAIARKGFTWNIWRNKLVKSKFSPRANLIVRFRSYIDDEYGVGVFREINAEGKLVMYCVVYNEDQVRFSLYEVVGDADRYQLAPATKNDIAVLKNKLGEEGMIWNGYYGRMEPFSFFIDYGEKYYYINDKGEIKNATKNDSSAYRKRLACGNHFTDIKHAEDLKEKMYEYRKQQLSSPDLERRKS
;
A
#
# COMPACT_ATOMS: atom_id res chain seq x y z
N MET A 1 31.61 -11.89 14.27
CA MET A 1 31.57 -12.21 12.82
C MET A 1 31.28 -13.68 12.65
N LYS A 2 30.34 -14.02 11.75
CA LYS A 2 29.90 -15.37 11.42
C LYS A 2 30.92 -16.10 10.56
N SER A 3 31.02 -17.41 10.77
CA SER A 3 31.89 -18.29 9.99
C SER A 3 31.37 -18.48 8.57
N ARG A 4 32.25 -18.91 7.66
CA ARG A 4 31.89 -19.24 6.27
C ARG A 4 30.74 -20.26 6.20
N GLU A 5 30.78 -21.28 7.04
CA GLU A 5 29.75 -22.34 7.07
C GLU A 5 28.40 -21.79 7.53
N GLU A 6 28.38 -20.94 8.56
CA GLU A 6 27.16 -20.28 9.03
C GLU A 6 26.55 -19.37 7.96
N ILE A 7 27.39 -18.62 7.23
CA ILE A 7 26.92 -17.74 6.14
C ILE A 7 26.29 -18.57 5.01
N LEU A 8 26.96 -19.66 4.58
CA LEU A 8 26.45 -20.55 3.54
C LEU A 8 25.15 -21.25 3.93
N LEU A 9 25.02 -21.66 5.20
CA LEU A 9 23.79 -22.23 5.72
C LEU A 9 22.68 -21.18 5.77
N PHE A 10 22.99 -19.97 6.19
CA PHE A 10 22.03 -18.88 6.28
C PHE A 10 21.49 -18.47 4.91
N ILE A 11 22.34 -18.32 3.89
CA ILE A 11 21.93 -18.00 2.51
C ILE A 11 20.88 -18.99 1.96
N LYS A 12 20.91 -20.26 2.39
CA LYS A 12 19.92 -21.26 1.98
C LYS A 12 18.52 -21.01 2.55
N THR A 13 18.40 -20.26 3.64
CA THR A 13 17.12 -20.02 4.34
C THR A 13 16.50 -18.66 4.02
N ILE A 14 17.23 -17.80 3.32
CA ILE A 14 16.83 -16.42 3.02
C ILE A 14 16.80 -16.13 1.52
N ARG A 15 16.11 -15.06 1.16
CA ARG A 15 16.17 -14.42 -0.16
C ARG A 15 16.48 -12.94 0.03
N ALA A 16 17.17 -12.37 -0.94
CA ALA A 16 17.32 -10.93 -1.02
C ALA A 16 15.94 -10.28 -1.17
N ARG A 17 15.73 -9.15 -0.49
CA ARG A 17 14.46 -8.42 -0.55
C ARG A 17 14.26 -7.75 -1.91
N THR A 18 15.32 -7.16 -2.46
CA THR A 18 15.34 -6.56 -3.79
C THR A 18 16.50 -7.13 -4.62
N LYS A 19 16.48 -6.88 -5.93
CA LYS A 19 17.62 -7.22 -6.79
C LYS A 19 18.90 -6.48 -6.39
N THR A 20 18.76 -5.22 -5.95
CA THR A 20 19.89 -4.43 -5.44
C THR A 20 20.49 -5.08 -4.19
N ASP A 21 19.65 -5.55 -3.26
CA ASP A 21 20.13 -6.26 -2.07
C ASP A 21 20.88 -7.55 -2.44
N ASP A 22 20.40 -8.27 -3.46
CA ASP A 22 21.05 -9.50 -3.97
C ASP A 22 22.47 -9.20 -4.43
N ASP A 23 22.61 -8.24 -5.33
CA ASP A 23 23.89 -7.81 -5.89
C ASP A 23 24.86 -7.33 -4.78
N GLU A 24 24.36 -6.59 -3.79
CA GLU A 24 25.16 -6.10 -2.66
C GLU A 24 25.60 -7.23 -1.73
N ILE A 25 24.72 -8.20 -1.42
CA ILE A 25 25.03 -9.35 -0.59
C ILE A 25 26.09 -10.23 -1.27
N VAL A 26 25.91 -10.55 -2.55
CA VAL A 26 26.87 -11.35 -3.34
C VAL A 26 28.23 -10.65 -3.35
N LYS A 27 28.26 -9.35 -3.65
CA LYS A 27 29.49 -8.55 -3.66
C LYS A 27 30.18 -8.52 -2.31
N TYR A 28 29.43 -8.38 -1.22
CA TYR A 28 29.98 -8.38 0.14
C TYR A 28 30.57 -9.74 0.52
N CYS A 29 29.84 -10.83 0.24
CA CYS A 29 30.31 -12.19 0.53
C CYS A 29 31.61 -12.51 -0.22
N SER A 30 31.69 -12.15 -1.51
CA SER A 30 32.91 -12.32 -2.31
C SER A 30 34.11 -11.57 -1.72
N LYS A 31 33.90 -10.35 -1.18
CA LYS A 31 34.96 -9.57 -0.53
C LYS A 31 35.51 -10.23 0.74
N ILE A 32 34.68 -10.98 1.46
CA ILE A 32 35.08 -11.72 2.66
C ILE A 32 35.46 -13.18 2.35
N GLY A 33 35.65 -13.53 1.08
CA GLY A 33 36.13 -14.84 0.64
C GLY A 33 35.05 -15.94 0.64
N VAL A 34 33.77 -15.57 0.61
CA VAL A 34 32.63 -16.50 0.58
C VAL A 34 31.87 -16.32 -0.74
N ASN A 35 31.93 -17.30 -1.63
CA ASN A 35 31.12 -17.28 -2.84
C ASN A 35 29.70 -17.79 -2.52
N VAL A 36 28.71 -16.97 -2.82
CA VAL A 36 27.30 -17.27 -2.57
C VAL A 36 26.50 -16.98 -3.83
N GLU A 37 25.46 -17.78 -4.04
CA GLU A 37 24.45 -17.55 -5.07
C GLU A 37 23.08 -17.77 -4.43
N PHE A 38 22.15 -16.86 -4.70
CA PHE A 38 20.75 -17.07 -4.37
C PHE A 38 20.13 -17.96 -5.45
N TYR A 39 19.56 -19.09 -5.02
CA TYR A 39 18.80 -19.96 -5.91
C TYR A 39 17.33 -19.53 -5.91
N ASP A 40 16.51 -20.00 -6.83
CA ASP A 40 15.07 -19.97 -6.61
C ASP A 40 14.68 -21.14 -5.70
N SER A 41 14.12 -20.86 -4.53
CA SER A 41 13.66 -21.90 -3.59
C SER A 41 12.18 -22.16 -3.84
N VAL A 42 11.80 -23.43 -3.87
CA VAL A 42 10.39 -23.85 -3.90
C VAL A 42 9.69 -23.57 -2.56
N PHE A 43 10.45 -23.40 -1.48
CA PHE A 43 9.93 -23.15 -0.13
C PHE A 43 9.93 -21.67 0.24
N PRO A 44 8.98 -21.20 1.07
CA PRO A 44 8.94 -19.83 1.57
C PRO A 44 10.22 -19.48 2.32
N SER A 45 11.01 -18.57 1.78
CA SER A 45 12.25 -18.08 2.40
C SER A 45 12.01 -16.70 2.99
N ALA A 46 12.69 -16.40 4.10
CA ALA A 46 12.63 -15.07 4.70
C ALA A 46 13.34 -14.05 3.80
N ARG A 47 12.75 -12.86 3.64
CA ARG A 47 13.34 -11.77 2.86
C ARG A 47 14.19 -10.85 3.74
N ILE A 48 15.44 -10.62 3.34
CA ILE A 48 16.39 -9.77 4.06
C ILE A 48 16.96 -8.65 3.19
N THR A 49 17.23 -7.49 3.78
CA THR A 49 17.98 -6.40 3.14
C THR A 49 19.48 -6.63 3.26
N PHE A 50 20.28 -5.99 2.41
CA PHE A 50 21.74 -6.03 2.54
C PHE A 50 22.21 -5.53 3.91
N VAL A 51 21.60 -4.45 4.42
CA VAL A 51 21.94 -3.87 5.73
C VAL A 51 21.75 -4.89 6.85
N SER A 52 20.59 -5.56 6.90
CA SER A 52 20.30 -6.57 7.91
C SER A 52 21.18 -7.81 7.76
N PHE A 53 21.44 -8.23 6.52
CA PHE A 53 22.36 -9.33 6.25
C PHE A 53 23.76 -9.01 6.79
N LYS A 54 24.31 -7.85 6.43
CA LYS A 54 25.63 -7.41 6.88
C LYS A 54 25.70 -7.33 8.40
N HIS A 55 24.69 -6.74 9.05
CA HIS A 55 24.63 -6.67 10.51
C HIS A 55 24.67 -8.07 11.13
N TRP A 56 23.86 -8.99 10.61
CA TRP A 56 23.83 -10.38 11.09
C TRP A 56 25.18 -11.09 10.88
N VAL A 57 25.85 -10.90 9.74
CA VAL A 57 27.19 -11.48 9.51
C VAL A 57 28.20 -10.95 10.53
N GLU A 58 28.14 -9.66 10.87
CA GLU A 58 29.09 -9.03 11.76
C GLU A 58 28.83 -9.40 13.23
N THR A 59 27.56 -9.41 13.67
CA THR A 59 27.17 -9.50 15.08
C THR A 59 26.49 -10.81 15.46
N GLY A 60 25.86 -11.50 14.50
CA GLY A 60 24.99 -12.65 14.73
C GLY A 60 23.62 -12.31 15.30
N LEU A 61 23.22 -11.03 15.30
CA LEU A 61 22.01 -10.53 15.94
C LEU A 61 20.99 -10.04 14.89
N PRO A 62 19.68 -10.04 15.22
CA PRO A 62 18.66 -9.44 14.37
C PRO A 62 18.62 -7.91 14.55
N ASP A 63 18.11 -7.20 13.55
CA ASP A 63 17.82 -5.77 13.70
C ASP A 63 16.50 -5.52 14.42
N ILE A 64 16.42 -4.35 15.04
CA ILE A 64 15.19 -3.81 15.60
C ILE A 64 14.13 -3.70 14.49
N GLY A 65 12.94 -4.23 14.76
CA GLY A 65 11.80 -4.26 13.84
C GLY A 65 11.76 -5.49 12.93
N ASN A 66 12.80 -6.33 12.90
CA ASN A 66 12.73 -7.61 12.21
C ASN A 66 11.74 -8.55 12.91
N VAL A 67 11.09 -9.41 12.12
CA VAL A 67 10.25 -10.50 12.62
C VAL A 67 11.09 -11.76 12.62
N VAL A 68 11.19 -12.39 13.79
CA VAL A 68 12.00 -13.59 14.01
C VAL A 68 11.15 -14.74 14.54
N VAL A 69 11.59 -15.96 14.26
CA VAL A 69 10.98 -17.19 14.74
C VAL A 69 11.97 -17.96 15.60
N TYR A 70 11.48 -18.42 16.76
CA TYR A 70 12.16 -19.40 17.61
C TYR A 70 11.39 -20.72 17.51
N ASP A 71 11.88 -21.63 16.68
CA ASP A 71 11.15 -22.87 16.32
C ASP A 71 10.91 -23.77 17.54
N ARG A 72 11.90 -23.92 18.43
CA ARG A 72 11.79 -24.74 19.66
C ARG A 72 10.62 -24.35 20.57
N ASN A 73 10.24 -23.08 20.55
CA ASN A 73 9.22 -22.53 21.44
C ASN A 73 7.98 -22.06 20.65
N HIS A 74 7.90 -22.40 19.36
CA HIS A 74 6.82 -21.99 18.45
C HIS A 74 6.47 -20.50 18.58
N THR A 75 7.50 -19.65 18.68
CA THR A 75 7.36 -18.21 18.92
C THR A 75 7.69 -17.45 17.64
N ILE A 76 6.75 -16.63 17.16
CA ILE A 76 6.99 -15.62 16.10
C ILE A 76 6.89 -14.25 16.76
N GLY A 77 7.86 -13.36 16.60
CA GLY A 77 7.78 -12.04 17.25
C GLY A 77 8.59 -10.94 16.59
N ILE A 78 8.23 -9.69 16.89
CA ILE A 78 8.90 -8.51 16.36
C ILE A 78 9.94 -8.02 17.36
N VAL A 79 11.18 -7.89 16.92
CA VAL A 79 12.29 -7.42 17.74
C VAL A 79 12.06 -5.95 18.13
N SER A 80 11.93 -5.68 19.42
CA SER A 80 11.83 -4.30 19.94
C SER A 80 13.19 -3.74 20.37
N SER A 81 14.06 -4.58 20.90
CA SER A 81 15.42 -4.22 21.30
C SER A 81 16.31 -5.46 21.39
N VAL A 82 17.63 -5.25 21.29
CA VAL A 82 18.65 -6.28 21.45
C VAL A 82 19.54 -5.88 22.62
N GLY A 83 19.48 -6.63 23.71
CA GLY A 83 20.31 -6.42 24.90
C GLY A 83 21.56 -7.29 24.91
N GLU A 84 22.38 -7.13 25.94
CA GLU A 84 23.63 -7.91 26.08
C GLU A 84 23.38 -9.41 26.26
N LYS A 85 22.28 -9.80 26.90
CA LYS A 85 21.97 -11.20 27.25
C LYS A 85 20.79 -11.79 26.50
N SER A 86 19.85 -10.96 26.04
CA SER A 86 18.60 -11.40 25.43
C SER A 86 18.16 -10.47 24.30
N VAL A 87 17.33 -11.00 23.41
CA VAL A 87 16.53 -10.23 22.44
C VAL A 87 15.15 -10.04 23.03
N LEU A 88 14.67 -8.80 23.08
CA LEU A 88 13.31 -8.49 23.53
C LEU A 88 12.40 -8.43 22.30
N LEU A 89 11.37 -9.26 22.30
CA LEU A 89 10.29 -9.23 21.33
C LEU A 89 9.17 -8.35 21.88
N GLY A 90 8.87 -7.23 21.25
CA GLY A 90 7.86 -6.27 21.74
C GLY A 90 6.43 -6.81 21.63
N VAL A 91 6.22 -7.73 20.70
CA VAL A 91 4.99 -8.51 20.54
C VAL A 91 5.37 -9.88 20.02
N SER A 92 4.68 -10.92 20.48
CA SER A 92 4.95 -12.30 20.08
C SER A 92 3.67 -13.09 19.93
N LEU A 93 3.65 -14.02 18.99
CA LEU A 93 2.63 -15.04 18.82
C LEU A 93 3.22 -16.39 19.26
N LEU A 94 2.63 -16.99 20.28
CA LEU A 94 2.91 -18.35 20.73
C LEU A 94 1.85 -19.30 20.17
N GLY A 95 2.26 -20.27 19.34
CA GLY A 95 1.32 -21.17 18.68
C GLY A 95 0.36 -20.42 17.74
N GLU A 96 -0.92 -20.80 17.73
CA GLU A 96 -1.90 -20.24 16.79
C GLU A 96 -2.52 -18.92 17.26
N ASP A 97 -2.80 -18.78 18.57
CA ASP A 97 -3.60 -17.65 19.11
C ASP A 97 -2.97 -16.96 20.33
N GLY A 98 -1.80 -17.42 20.81
CA GLY A 98 -1.15 -16.94 22.02
C GLY A 98 -0.42 -15.61 21.84
N LEU A 99 -1.15 -14.52 21.55
CA LEU A 99 -0.54 -13.20 21.39
C LEU A 99 -0.11 -12.61 22.75
N ILE A 100 1.19 -12.41 22.92
CA ILE A 100 1.83 -11.73 24.04
C ILE A 100 2.19 -10.30 23.63
N VAL A 101 1.68 -9.32 24.37
CA VAL A 101 1.90 -7.88 24.13
C VAL A 101 2.74 -7.20 25.21
N SER A 102 3.08 -7.91 26.30
CA SER A 102 3.86 -7.39 27.43
C SER A 102 5.37 -7.36 27.19
N GLY A 103 5.82 -7.77 26.00
CA GLY A 103 7.22 -8.08 25.74
C GLY A 103 7.57 -9.51 26.14
N LEU A 104 8.50 -10.12 25.41
CA LEU A 104 8.99 -11.46 25.66
C LEU A 104 10.49 -11.55 25.37
N GLU A 105 11.26 -11.96 26.38
CA GLU A 105 12.69 -12.18 26.20
C GLU A 105 12.99 -13.55 25.59
N ARG A 106 13.97 -13.55 24.69
CA ARG A 106 14.48 -14.75 24.02
C ARG A 106 15.99 -14.75 23.91
N ALA A 107 16.54 -15.93 23.66
CA ALA A 107 17.97 -16.12 23.44
C ALA A 107 18.45 -15.30 22.23
N ARG A 108 19.71 -14.87 22.27
CA ARG A 108 20.37 -14.16 21.15
C ARG A 108 20.71 -15.09 19.97
N THR A 109 20.50 -16.39 20.15
CA THR A 109 20.82 -17.46 19.20
C THR A 109 19.55 -18.26 18.89
N GLU A 110 19.65 -19.21 17.96
CA GLU A 110 18.58 -20.17 17.61
C GLU A 110 17.32 -19.55 16.99
N PHE A 111 17.39 -18.28 16.59
CA PHE A 111 16.34 -17.65 15.81
C PHE A 111 16.60 -17.80 14.31
N ARG A 112 15.53 -17.76 13.53
CA ARG A 112 15.55 -17.50 12.09
C ARG A 112 14.68 -16.29 11.78
N TYR A 113 14.86 -15.69 10.62
CA TYR A 113 13.93 -14.68 10.13
C TYR A 113 12.60 -15.34 9.74
N ALA A 114 11.50 -14.65 9.98
CA ALA A 114 10.18 -15.09 9.57
C ALA A 114 10.02 -14.95 8.04
N ASN A 115 9.31 -15.89 7.42
CA ASN A 115 8.87 -15.75 6.03
C ASN A 115 7.63 -14.85 5.92
N ASP A 116 7.24 -14.51 4.69
CA ASP A 116 6.12 -13.61 4.41
C ASP A 116 4.81 -14.07 5.09
N ASP A 117 4.49 -15.36 5.03
CA ASP A 117 3.26 -15.90 5.62
C ASP A 117 3.26 -15.78 7.15
N GLU A 118 4.41 -16.02 7.79
CA GLU A 118 4.60 -15.88 9.23
C GLU A 118 4.53 -14.42 9.68
N VAL A 119 5.10 -13.50 8.90
CA VAL A 119 4.98 -12.05 9.11
C VAL A 119 3.51 -11.64 9.07
N LEU A 120 2.78 -12.03 8.01
CA LEU A 120 1.36 -11.71 7.86
C LEU A 120 0.51 -12.39 8.95
N LYS A 121 0.81 -13.64 9.33
CA LYS A 121 0.14 -14.34 10.44
C LYS A 121 0.25 -13.54 11.73
N LEU A 122 1.44 -13.05 12.07
CA LEU A 122 1.66 -12.21 13.24
C LEU A 122 0.87 -10.89 13.17
N HIS A 123 0.96 -10.15 12.06
CA HIS A 123 0.26 -8.87 11.92
C HIS A 123 -1.27 -9.03 11.95
N ARG A 124 -1.81 -10.09 11.37
CA ARG A 124 -3.24 -10.46 11.48
C ARG A 124 -3.63 -10.75 12.93
N ALA A 125 -2.82 -11.51 13.67
CA ALA A 125 -3.08 -11.80 15.08
C ALA A 125 -3.09 -10.52 15.94
N ILE A 126 -2.14 -9.60 15.68
CA ILE A 126 -2.09 -8.28 16.31
C ILE A 126 -3.35 -7.47 16.01
N ALA A 127 -3.76 -7.42 14.73
CA ALA A 127 -4.94 -6.69 14.28
C ALA A 127 -6.25 -7.22 14.91
N ARG A 128 -6.42 -8.55 14.98
CA ARG A 128 -7.58 -9.20 15.62
C ARG A 128 -7.74 -8.84 17.10
N LYS A 129 -6.64 -8.53 17.79
CA LYS A 129 -6.66 -8.07 19.19
C LYS A 129 -6.82 -6.55 19.32
N GLY A 130 -7.08 -5.84 18.22
CA GLY A 130 -7.28 -4.39 18.21
C GLY A 130 -6.00 -3.58 18.35
N PHE A 131 -4.85 -4.14 17.97
CA PHE A 131 -3.55 -3.48 17.98
C PHE A 131 -2.98 -3.35 16.58
N THR A 132 -1.91 -2.59 16.46
CA THR A 132 -1.08 -2.51 15.25
C THR A 132 0.36 -2.29 15.68
N TRP A 133 1.30 -2.96 15.03
CA TRP A 133 2.71 -2.59 15.15
C TRP A 133 2.96 -1.35 14.30
N ASN A 134 3.39 -0.25 14.90
CA ASN A 134 3.78 0.95 14.16
C ASN A 134 5.19 0.78 13.61
N ILE A 135 5.30 0.42 12.33
CA ILE A 135 6.60 0.22 11.64
C ILE A 135 7.48 1.47 11.61
N TRP A 136 6.90 2.67 11.72
CA TRP A 136 7.66 3.92 11.72
C TRP A 136 8.24 4.28 13.08
N ARG A 137 7.65 3.76 14.17
CA ARG A 137 8.09 4.00 15.55
C ARG A 137 8.64 2.76 16.24
N ASN A 138 8.59 1.62 15.55
CA ASN A 138 8.87 0.30 16.08
C ASN A 138 8.20 0.02 17.43
N LYS A 139 6.88 0.24 17.51
CA LYS A 139 6.14 0.12 18.77
C LYS A 139 4.72 -0.38 18.56
N LEU A 140 4.25 -1.22 19.49
CA LEU A 140 2.86 -1.63 19.53
C LEU A 140 1.96 -0.45 19.94
N VAL A 141 0.90 -0.21 19.18
CA VAL A 141 -0.10 0.81 19.47
C VAL A 141 -1.50 0.21 19.38
N LYS A 142 -2.46 0.75 20.13
CA LYS A 142 -3.88 0.39 19.94
C LYS A 142 -4.31 0.85 18.54
N SER A 143 -4.94 -0.06 17.79
CA SER A 143 -5.43 0.21 16.45
C SER A 143 -6.60 1.19 16.54
N LYS A 144 -6.42 2.39 15.96
CA LYS A 144 -7.47 3.41 15.85
C LYS A 144 -7.61 3.99 14.44
N PHE A 145 -6.77 3.57 13.50
CA PHE A 145 -6.76 4.16 12.17
C PHE A 145 -7.52 3.27 11.18
N SER A 146 -8.77 3.63 10.95
CA SER A 146 -9.59 3.11 9.85
C SER A 146 -9.87 4.28 8.91
N PRO A 147 -9.22 4.36 7.74
CA PRO A 147 -9.42 5.48 6.83
C PRO A 147 -10.85 5.50 6.29
N ARG A 148 -11.35 6.71 6.05
CA ARG A 148 -12.60 6.94 5.32
C ARG A 148 -12.25 7.27 3.88
N ALA A 149 -13.18 7.00 2.96
CA ALA A 149 -13.04 7.39 1.57
C ALA A 149 -12.65 8.88 1.44
N ASN A 150 -11.84 9.19 0.44
CA ASN A 150 -11.25 10.51 0.14
C ASN A 150 -10.13 10.96 1.09
N LEU A 151 -9.79 10.18 2.13
CA LEU A 151 -8.64 10.50 2.98
C LEU A 151 -7.34 10.19 2.25
N ILE A 152 -6.39 11.13 2.27
CA ILE A 152 -5.03 10.86 1.80
C ILE A 152 -4.30 10.05 2.87
N VAL A 153 -3.86 8.86 2.49
CA VAL A 153 -3.20 7.90 3.37
C VAL A 153 -1.85 7.53 2.81
N ARG A 154 -0.91 7.27 3.71
CA ARG A 154 0.32 6.57 3.37
C ARG A 154 0.19 5.10 3.76
N PHE A 155 0.83 4.25 3.00
CA PHE A 155 0.89 2.82 3.25
C PHE A 155 2.31 2.31 3.12
N ARG A 156 2.60 1.22 3.82
CA ARG A 156 3.87 0.50 3.69
C ARG A 156 3.63 -0.97 3.98
N SER A 157 4.22 -1.80 3.16
CA SER A 157 4.16 -3.26 3.23
C SER A 157 4.86 -3.78 4.49
N TYR A 158 4.35 -4.87 5.05
CA TYR A 158 4.98 -5.59 6.15
C TYR A 158 6.09 -6.53 5.67
N ILE A 159 6.07 -6.95 4.40
CA ILE A 159 6.91 -8.05 3.88
C ILE A 159 8.03 -7.57 2.95
N ASP A 160 7.84 -6.43 2.28
CA ASP A 160 8.80 -5.85 1.35
C ASP A 160 8.83 -4.33 1.48
N ASP A 161 9.62 -3.69 0.61
CA ASP A 161 9.81 -2.26 0.60
C ASP A 161 8.79 -1.53 -0.27
N GLU A 162 7.63 -2.14 -0.57
CA GLU A 162 6.54 -1.39 -1.19
C GLU A 162 6.00 -0.37 -0.19
N TYR A 163 6.02 0.90 -0.59
CA TYR A 163 5.37 1.97 0.13
C TYR A 163 4.79 2.99 -0.84
N GLY A 164 3.89 3.83 -0.33
CA GLY A 164 3.32 4.88 -1.15
C GLY A 164 2.37 5.77 -0.40
N VAL A 165 1.83 6.71 -1.16
CA VAL A 165 0.79 7.64 -0.73
C VAL A 165 -0.32 7.62 -1.76
N GLY A 166 -1.56 7.61 -1.31
CA GLY A 166 -2.71 7.58 -2.19
C GLY A 166 -3.96 8.13 -1.52
N VAL A 167 -4.99 8.33 -2.33
CA VAL A 167 -6.30 8.71 -1.83
C VAL A 167 -7.12 7.44 -1.60
N PHE A 168 -7.43 7.17 -0.34
CA PHE A 168 -8.17 5.98 0.05
C PHE A 168 -9.58 6.00 -0.53
N ARG A 169 -9.96 4.87 -1.14
CA ARG A 169 -11.33 4.61 -1.57
C ARG A 169 -12.00 3.67 -0.58
N GLU A 170 -11.54 2.43 -0.54
CA GLU A 170 -12.14 1.37 0.26
C GLU A 170 -11.16 0.19 0.44
N ILE A 171 -11.54 -0.71 1.35
CA ILE A 171 -11.10 -2.10 1.28
C ILE A 171 -12.29 -2.85 0.69
N ASN A 172 -12.13 -3.44 -0.49
CA ASN A 172 -13.23 -4.05 -1.22
C ASN A 172 -13.66 -5.40 -0.60
N ALA A 173 -14.69 -6.04 -1.17
CA ALA A 173 -15.24 -7.30 -0.67
C ALA A 173 -14.20 -8.45 -0.68
N GLU A 174 -13.23 -8.40 -1.58
CA GLU A 174 -12.12 -9.34 -1.70
C GLU A 174 -10.98 -9.06 -0.70
N GLY A 175 -11.11 -8.04 0.16
CA GLY A 175 -10.08 -7.66 1.13
C GLY A 175 -8.90 -6.90 0.51
N LYS A 176 -9.04 -6.39 -0.72
CA LYS A 176 -8.01 -5.60 -1.40
C LYS A 176 -8.11 -4.13 -1.02
N LEU A 177 -6.96 -3.51 -0.81
CA LEU A 177 -6.82 -2.07 -0.62
C LEU A 177 -6.98 -1.37 -1.98
N VAL A 178 -8.01 -0.53 -2.08
CA VAL A 178 -8.32 0.23 -3.30
C VAL A 178 -8.14 1.73 -3.06
N MET A 179 -7.45 2.38 -3.99
CA MET A 179 -7.21 3.82 -3.99
C MET A 179 -7.85 4.47 -5.22
N TYR A 180 -8.21 5.75 -5.12
CA TYR A 180 -8.60 6.51 -6.32
C TYR A 180 -7.38 6.80 -7.21
N CYS A 181 -6.27 7.15 -6.57
CA CYS A 181 -4.97 7.36 -7.17
C CYS A 181 -3.87 7.08 -6.13
N VAL A 182 -2.68 6.75 -6.62
CA VAL A 182 -1.55 6.32 -5.80
C VAL A 182 -0.23 6.69 -6.44
N VAL A 183 0.77 7.00 -5.61
CA VAL A 183 2.18 7.10 -5.97
C VAL A 183 2.93 6.02 -5.19
N TYR A 184 3.53 5.06 -5.90
CA TYR A 184 4.38 4.02 -5.31
C TYR A 184 5.85 4.42 -5.34
N ASN A 185 6.56 4.10 -4.27
CA ASN A 185 8.02 4.27 -4.15
C ASN A 185 8.47 5.65 -4.64
N GLU A 186 7.66 6.67 -4.34
CA GLU A 186 7.82 8.09 -4.73
C GLU A 186 7.78 8.39 -6.23
N ASP A 187 7.74 7.41 -7.13
CA ASP A 187 7.88 7.65 -8.57
C ASP A 187 6.72 7.16 -9.43
N GLN A 188 6.11 6.00 -9.12
CA GLN A 188 5.11 5.41 -10.01
C GLN A 188 3.71 5.93 -9.69
N VAL A 189 3.23 6.85 -10.51
CA VAL A 189 1.86 7.38 -10.45
C VAL A 189 0.89 6.43 -11.12
N ARG A 190 -0.24 6.14 -10.47
CA ARG A 190 -1.38 5.43 -11.08
C ARG A 190 -2.70 6.08 -10.65
N PHE A 191 -3.64 6.17 -11.58
CA PHE A 191 -4.99 6.67 -11.32
C PHE A 191 -5.99 6.04 -12.29
N SER A 192 -7.01 5.38 -11.75
CA SER A 192 -8.16 4.83 -12.49
C SER A 192 -9.46 4.96 -11.71
N LEU A 193 -9.43 5.61 -10.55
CA LEU A 193 -10.45 5.58 -9.50
C LEU A 193 -10.59 4.23 -8.80
N TYR A 194 -9.95 3.15 -9.28
CA TYR A 194 -10.03 1.79 -8.77
C TYR A 194 -8.65 1.13 -8.72
N GLU A 195 -7.62 1.90 -8.35
CA GLU A 195 -6.26 1.38 -8.25
C GLU A 195 -6.16 0.35 -7.12
N VAL A 196 -6.03 -0.92 -7.52
CA VAL A 196 -5.84 -2.03 -6.58
C VAL A 196 -4.38 -2.07 -6.15
N VAL A 197 -4.15 -1.84 -4.86
CA VAL A 197 -2.80 -1.86 -4.28
C VAL A 197 -2.34 -3.29 -3.97
N GLY A 198 -3.24 -4.09 -3.41
CA GLY A 198 -2.95 -5.46 -2.99
C GLY A 198 -3.83 -5.86 -1.80
N ASP A 199 -3.49 -6.96 -1.14
CA ASP A 199 -4.19 -7.41 0.07
C ASP A 199 -4.04 -6.38 1.21
N ALA A 200 -5.15 -5.93 1.78
CA ALA A 200 -5.13 -4.84 2.76
C ALA A 200 -4.35 -5.20 4.04
N ASP A 201 -4.31 -6.48 4.41
CA ASP A 201 -3.59 -6.98 5.59
C ASP A 201 -2.06 -7.07 5.40
N ARG A 202 -1.57 -6.92 4.16
CA ARG A 202 -0.14 -6.79 3.86
C ARG A 202 0.40 -5.40 4.18
N TYR A 203 -0.47 -4.40 4.30
CA TYR A 203 -0.05 -3.01 4.43
C TYR A 203 -0.44 -2.42 5.78
N GLN A 204 0.46 -1.65 6.36
CA GLN A 204 0.12 -0.71 7.40
C GLN A 204 -0.37 0.60 6.79
N LEU A 205 -1.57 1.04 7.17
CA LEU A 205 -2.09 2.36 6.80
C LEU A 205 -1.85 3.40 7.90
N ALA A 206 -1.58 4.64 7.50
CA ALA A 206 -1.53 5.80 8.39
C ALA A 206 -1.99 7.08 7.67
N PRO A 207 -2.39 8.14 8.41
CA PRO A 207 -2.59 9.45 7.82
C PRO A 207 -1.33 9.90 7.07
N ALA A 208 -1.51 10.46 5.87
CA ALA A 208 -0.41 11.05 5.12
C ALA A 208 0.17 12.27 5.86
N THR A 209 1.49 12.41 5.81
CA THR A 209 2.20 13.60 6.31
C THR A 209 2.13 14.74 5.28
N LYS A 210 2.59 15.94 5.66
CA LYS A 210 2.69 17.06 4.71
C LYS A 210 3.59 16.73 3.51
N ASN A 211 4.67 15.97 3.74
CA ASN A 211 5.57 15.55 2.67
C ASN A 211 4.88 14.56 1.72
N ASP A 212 4.19 13.56 2.28
CA ASP A 212 3.45 12.58 1.49
C ASP A 212 2.39 13.26 0.59
N ILE A 213 1.67 14.25 1.14
CA ILE A 213 0.69 15.04 0.37
C ILE A 213 1.37 15.84 -0.75
N ALA A 214 2.54 16.42 -0.50
CA ALA A 214 3.29 17.16 -1.51
C ALA A 214 3.77 16.24 -2.64
N VAL A 215 4.31 15.06 -2.30
CA VAL A 215 4.72 14.04 -3.29
C VAL A 215 3.54 13.65 -4.16
N LEU A 216 2.39 13.30 -3.56
CA LEU A 216 1.19 12.93 -4.31
C LEU A 216 0.75 14.06 -5.26
N LYS A 217 0.70 15.31 -4.77
CA LYS A 217 0.27 16.46 -5.59
C LYS A 217 1.24 16.75 -6.73
N ASN A 218 2.54 16.75 -6.48
CA ASN A 218 3.55 17.04 -7.49
C ASN A 218 3.51 15.98 -8.59
N LYS A 219 3.51 14.70 -8.21
CA LYS A 219 3.52 13.59 -9.16
C LYS A 219 2.22 13.49 -9.97
N LEU A 220 1.06 13.76 -9.37
CA LEU A 220 -0.18 13.92 -10.15
C LEU A 220 -0.11 15.12 -11.10
N GLY A 221 0.49 16.23 -10.66
CA GLY A 221 0.62 17.43 -11.48
C GLY A 221 1.59 17.29 -12.65
N GLU A 222 2.63 16.48 -12.51
CA GLU A 222 3.52 16.09 -13.63
C GLU A 222 2.74 15.36 -14.73
N GLU A 223 1.72 14.58 -14.36
CA GLU A 223 0.77 13.93 -15.28
C GLU A 223 -0.37 14.86 -15.74
N GLY A 224 -0.34 16.15 -15.37
CA GLY A 224 -1.39 17.11 -15.73
C GLY A 224 -2.71 16.91 -15.00
N MET A 225 -2.71 16.22 -13.85
CA MET A 225 -3.88 15.82 -13.09
C MET A 225 -3.90 16.43 -11.68
N ILE A 226 -5.10 16.62 -11.14
CA ILE A 226 -5.33 17.01 -9.75
C ILE A 226 -6.42 16.15 -9.10
N TRP A 227 -6.23 15.85 -7.82
CA TRP A 227 -7.28 15.24 -7.01
C TRP A 227 -8.18 16.31 -6.39
N ASN A 228 -9.47 16.26 -6.68
CA ASN A 228 -10.48 17.10 -6.06
C ASN A 228 -11.15 16.36 -4.90
N GLY A 229 -10.66 16.60 -3.68
CA GLY A 229 -11.17 15.96 -2.48
C GLY A 229 -12.59 16.37 -2.06
N TYR A 230 -13.12 17.49 -2.59
CA TYR A 230 -14.50 17.91 -2.31
C TYR A 230 -15.51 17.09 -3.13
N TYR A 231 -15.20 16.84 -4.41
CA TYR A 231 -16.07 16.04 -5.30
C TYR A 231 -15.65 14.57 -5.41
N GLY A 232 -14.53 14.16 -4.79
CA GLY A 232 -14.06 12.79 -4.81
C GLY A 232 -13.68 12.29 -6.21
N ARG A 233 -13.01 13.13 -7.01
CA ARG A 233 -12.63 12.78 -8.40
C ARG A 233 -11.28 13.33 -8.84
N MET A 234 -10.70 12.68 -9.84
CA MET A 234 -9.56 13.18 -10.59
C MET A 234 -10.03 14.20 -11.65
N GLU A 235 -9.31 15.31 -11.80
CA GLU A 235 -9.59 16.36 -12.78
C GLU A 235 -8.30 16.67 -13.56
N PRO A 236 -8.33 16.75 -14.90
CA PRO A 236 -7.17 17.25 -15.65
C PRO A 236 -7.03 18.76 -15.44
N PHE A 237 -5.83 19.32 -15.60
CA PHE A 237 -5.63 20.77 -15.54
C PHE A 237 -6.46 21.53 -16.57
N SER A 238 -6.68 20.93 -17.73
CA SER A 238 -7.58 21.47 -18.77
C SER A 238 -9.04 21.55 -18.35
N PHE A 239 -9.43 20.99 -17.19
CA PHE A 239 -10.76 21.17 -16.61
C PHE A 239 -10.96 22.58 -16.04
N PHE A 240 -9.89 23.30 -15.74
CA PHE A 240 -9.95 24.66 -15.22
C PHE A 240 -9.77 25.67 -16.37
N ILE A 241 -10.88 26.28 -16.78
CA ILE A 241 -10.89 27.37 -17.78
C ILE A 241 -10.94 28.74 -17.12
N ASP A 242 -10.54 29.79 -17.83
CA ASP A 242 -10.56 31.18 -17.36
C ASP A 242 -11.94 31.85 -17.49
N TYR A 243 -12.13 32.95 -16.75
CA TYR A 243 -13.38 33.72 -16.81
C TYR A 243 -13.64 34.21 -18.24
N GLY A 244 -14.86 33.96 -18.75
CA GLY A 244 -15.23 34.29 -20.13
C GLY A 244 -14.92 33.20 -21.16
N GLU A 245 -14.13 32.18 -20.83
CA GLU A 245 -13.87 31.06 -21.75
C GLU A 245 -15.10 30.19 -21.95
N LYS A 246 -15.21 29.58 -23.13
CA LYS A 246 -16.35 28.72 -23.48
C LYS A 246 -16.18 27.31 -22.92
N TYR A 247 -17.29 26.72 -22.49
CA TYR A 247 -17.39 25.31 -22.14
C TYR A 247 -18.70 24.73 -22.66
N TYR A 248 -18.75 23.40 -22.74
CA TYR A 248 -19.91 22.62 -23.11
C TYR A 248 -20.51 21.93 -21.89
N TYR A 249 -21.81 21.69 -21.95
CA TYR A 249 -22.56 20.92 -20.95
C TYR A 249 -23.76 20.25 -21.61
N ILE A 250 -24.24 19.17 -21.00
CA ILE A 250 -25.46 18.46 -21.42
C ILE A 250 -26.63 19.01 -20.60
N ASN A 251 -27.67 19.53 -21.26
CA ASN A 251 -28.85 20.03 -20.55
C ASN A 251 -29.77 18.87 -20.09
N ASP A 252 -30.85 19.24 -19.40
CA ASP A 252 -31.91 18.33 -18.92
C ASP A 252 -32.60 17.52 -20.03
N LYS A 253 -32.56 18.01 -21.28
CA LYS A 253 -33.07 17.31 -22.47
C LYS A 253 -32.05 16.41 -23.14
N GLY A 254 -30.82 16.31 -22.62
CA GLY A 254 -29.73 15.54 -23.24
C GLY A 254 -29.08 16.22 -24.46
N GLU A 255 -29.30 17.52 -24.64
CA GLU A 255 -28.69 18.32 -25.71
C GLU A 255 -27.37 18.93 -25.22
N ILE A 256 -26.35 18.92 -26.09
CA ILE A 256 -25.09 19.61 -25.80
C ILE A 256 -25.30 21.10 -26.09
N LYS A 257 -25.04 21.93 -25.09
CA LYS A 257 -25.06 23.40 -25.17
C LYS A 257 -23.68 23.93 -24.80
N ASN A 258 -23.41 25.15 -25.21
CA ASN A 258 -22.24 25.90 -24.74
C ASN A 258 -22.66 27.09 -23.87
N ALA A 259 -21.75 27.52 -23.01
CA ALA A 259 -21.85 28.74 -22.22
C ALA A 259 -20.44 29.28 -21.98
N THR A 260 -20.34 30.51 -21.49
CA THR A 260 -19.08 31.07 -21.01
C THR A 260 -18.96 30.88 -19.51
N LYS A 261 -17.75 30.61 -19.02
CA LYS A 261 -17.48 30.57 -17.58
C LYS A 261 -17.83 31.93 -16.99
N ASN A 262 -18.72 31.87 -16.01
CA ASN A 262 -19.12 32.97 -15.17
C ASN A 262 -19.26 32.40 -13.76
N ASP A 263 -19.07 33.21 -12.72
CA ASP A 263 -19.16 32.71 -11.33
C ASP A 263 -20.61 32.54 -10.85
N SER A 264 -21.54 32.29 -11.78
CA SER A 264 -22.95 32.07 -11.47
C SER A 264 -23.17 30.76 -10.71
N SER A 265 -24.32 30.68 -10.03
CA SER A 265 -24.77 29.45 -9.38
C SER A 265 -24.93 28.30 -10.39
N ALA A 266 -25.38 28.60 -11.61
CA ALA A 266 -25.57 27.59 -12.66
C ALA A 266 -24.24 26.96 -13.09
N TYR A 267 -23.20 27.78 -13.31
CA TYR A 267 -21.86 27.28 -13.62
C TYR A 267 -21.31 26.42 -12.47
N ARG A 268 -21.40 26.89 -11.23
CA ARG A 268 -20.92 26.13 -10.05
C ARG A 268 -21.62 24.77 -9.91
N LYS A 269 -22.93 24.68 -10.17
CA LYS A 269 -23.67 23.41 -10.18
C LYS A 269 -23.20 22.46 -11.28
N ARG A 270 -22.98 22.98 -12.49
CA ARG A 270 -22.46 22.18 -13.63
C ARG A 270 -21.08 21.62 -13.32
N LEU A 271 -20.19 22.47 -12.79
CA LEU A 271 -18.86 22.07 -12.35
C LEU A 271 -18.94 21.00 -11.26
N ALA A 272 -19.79 21.19 -10.25
CA ALA A 272 -19.98 20.24 -9.16
C ALA A 272 -20.38 18.84 -9.66
N CYS A 273 -21.31 18.76 -10.61
CA CYS A 273 -21.78 17.50 -11.17
C CYS A 273 -20.82 16.90 -12.22
N GLY A 274 -19.69 17.55 -12.54
CA GLY A 274 -18.82 17.13 -13.63
C GLY A 274 -19.44 17.33 -15.03
N ASN A 275 -20.56 18.05 -15.12
CA ASN A 275 -21.24 18.40 -16.36
C ASN A 275 -20.61 19.67 -16.96
N HIS A 276 -19.30 19.60 -17.18
CA HIS A 276 -18.44 20.67 -17.65
C HIS A 276 -17.37 20.05 -18.56
N PHE A 277 -17.37 20.46 -19.82
CA PHE A 277 -16.46 19.92 -20.83
C PHE A 277 -15.77 21.07 -21.57
N THR A 278 -14.46 21.01 -21.68
CA THR A 278 -13.67 21.97 -22.46
C THR A 278 -13.54 21.56 -23.92
N ASP A 279 -13.64 20.26 -24.21
CA ASP A 279 -13.79 19.70 -25.56
C ASP A 279 -15.22 19.16 -25.74
N ILE A 280 -15.85 19.54 -26.85
CA ILE A 280 -17.18 19.05 -27.24
C ILE A 280 -17.19 17.52 -27.40
N LYS A 281 -16.08 16.92 -27.86
CA LYS A 281 -15.98 15.47 -28.05
C LYS A 281 -16.18 14.69 -26.76
N HIS A 282 -15.71 15.22 -25.63
CA HIS A 282 -15.95 14.59 -24.32
C HIS A 282 -17.43 14.63 -23.91
N ALA A 283 -18.14 15.70 -24.26
CA ALA A 283 -19.58 15.78 -24.04
C ALA A 283 -20.35 14.81 -24.94
N GLU A 284 -19.92 14.65 -26.20
CA GLU A 284 -20.49 13.70 -27.15
C GLU A 284 -20.29 12.24 -26.68
N ASP A 285 -19.08 11.87 -26.28
CA ASP A 285 -18.75 10.53 -25.76
C ASP A 285 -19.56 10.18 -24.51
N LEU A 286 -19.66 11.10 -23.53
CA LEU A 286 -20.48 10.87 -22.35
C LEU A 286 -21.96 10.71 -22.73
N LYS A 287 -22.48 11.56 -23.61
CA LYS A 287 -23.86 11.49 -24.09
C LYS A 287 -24.13 10.14 -24.72
N GLU A 288 -23.26 9.67 -25.61
CA GLU A 288 -23.39 8.36 -26.27
C GLU A 288 -23.41 7.21 -25.23
N LYS A 289 -22.46 7.20 -24.29
CA LYS A 289 -22.42 6.21 -23.20
C LYS A 289 -23.69 6.20 -22.35
N MET A 290 -24.24 7.38 -22.03
CA MET A 290 -25.51 7.50 -21.30
C MET A 290 -26.68 6.89 -22.10
N TYR A 291 -26.74 7.15 -23.41
CA TYR A 291 -27.78 6.58 -24.27
C TYR A 291 -27.65 5.06 -24.41
N GLU A 292 -26.45 4.55 -24.66
CA GLU A 292 -26.19 3.11 -24.77
C GLU A 292 -26.52 2.37 -23.47
N TYR A 293 -26.06 2.89 -22.32
CA TYR A 293 -26.45 2.35 -21.02
C TYR A 293 -27.96 2.33 -20.84
N ARG A 294 -28.66 3.41 -21.22
CA ARG A 294 -30.12 3.47 -21.09
C ARG A 294 -30.83 2.49 -22.05
N LYS A 295 -30.35 2.32 -23.28
CA LYS A 295 -30.88 1.33 -24.23
C LYS A 295 -30.75 -0.10 -23.67
N GLN A 296 -29.59 -0.45 -23.12
CA GLN A 296 -29.36 -1.74 -22.47
C GLN A 296 -30.26 -1.96 -21.26
N GLN A 297 -30.43 -0.92 -20.43
CA GLN A 297 -31.34 -1.00 -19.28
C GLN A 297 -32.80 -1.19 -19.73
N LEU A 298 -33.22 -0.50 -20.80
CA LEU A 298 -34.58 -0.59 -21.34
C LEU A 298 -34.85 -1.88 -22.12
N SER A 299 -33.81 -2.53 -22.65
CA SER A 299 -33.93 -3.83 -23.32
C SER A 299 -33.96 -5.01 -22.34
N SER A 300 -33.67 -4.77 -21.06
CA SER A 300 -33.70 -5.79 -20.02
C SER A 300 -35.15 -6.10 -19.63
N PRO A 301 -35.59 -7.39 -19.63
CA PRO A 301 -36.95 -7.75 -19.25
C PRO A 301 -37.24 -7.38 -17.79
N ASP A 302 -38.40 -6.78 -17.55
CA ASP A 302 -38.86 -6.41 -16.22
C ASP A 302 -39.32 -7.67 -15.46
N LEU A 303 -38.37 -8.39 -14.86
CA LEU A 303 -38.61 -9.69 -14.19
C LEU A 303 -39.45 -9.56 -12.92
N GLU A 304 -39.48 -8.38 -12.28
CA GLU A 304 -40.25 -8.14 -11.06
C GLU A 304 -41.74 -7.85 -11.33
N ARG A 305 -42.08 -7.22 -12.47
CA ARG A 305 -43.48 -6.95 -12.84
C ARG A 305 -44.24 -8.17 -13.36
N ARG A 306 -43.56 -9.29 -13.63
CA ARG A 306 -44.21 -10.53 -14.12
C ARG A 306 -44.74 -11.43 -13.01
N LYS A 307 -44.56 -11.06 -11.73
CA LYS A 307 -45.02 -11.83 -10.56
C LYS A 307 -46.24 -11.22 -9.86
N SER A 308 -46.84 -10.16 -10.41
CA SER A 308 -48.12 -9.57 -9.99
C SER A 308 -49.19 -9.83 -11.04
#